data_AF-A0A7Z2Y8X2-F1
#
_entry.id   AF-A0A7Z2Y8X2-F1
#
_cell.length_a   1.000
_cell.length_b   1.000
_cell.length_c   1.000
_cell.angle_alpha   90.00
_cell.angle_beta   90.00
_cell.angle_gamma   90.00
#
_symmetry.space_group_name_H-M   'P 1'
#
loop_
_entity.id
_entity.type
_entity.pdbx_description
1 polymer ?
#
loop_
_entity_poly.entity_id
_entity_poly.type
_entity_poly.pdbx_seq_one_letter_code
_entity_poly.pdbx_strand_id
1 'polypeptide(L)'
;MIEKSAGVFLFAALVLFLWGWITGDALIFFPFLCLFAAVFLFTVYAVRINKETAIRCRVGWHSFVHIGWDEQMASEAIYECRRCGKRKKVMRAF
;
A
#
# COMPACT_ATOMS: atom_id res chain seq x y z
N MET A 1 1.64 11.27 -5.17
CA MET A 1 2.60 12.37 -4.84
C MET A 1 3.73 11.91 -3.92
N ILE A 2 3.49 11.02 -2.94
CA ILE A 2 4.50 10.60 -1.94
C ILE A 2 5.65 9.75 -2.54
N GLU A 3 5.39 8.96 -3.60
CA GLU A 3 6.44 8.16 -4.29
C GLU A 3 7.57 9.01 -4.85
N LYS A 4 7.26 10.16 -5.46
CA LYS A 4 8.28 11.07 -6.00
C LYS A 4 9.11 11.68 -4.87
N SER A 5 8.49 12.03 -3.74
CA SER A 5 9.22 12.57 -2.58
C SER A 5 10.09 11.52 -1.88
N ALA A 6 9.62 10.27 -1.75
CA ALA A 6 10.41 9.21 -1.11
C ALA A 6 11.68 8.87 -1.91
N GLY A 7 11.58 8.83 -3.24
CA GLY A 7 12.74 8.68 -4.12
C GLY A 7 13.75 9.82 -3.98
N VAL A 8 13.27 11.05 -3.84
CA VAL A 8 14.14 12.23 -3.60
C VAL A 8 14.84 12.13 -2.24
N PHE A 9 14.16 11.68 -1.18
CA PHE A 9 14.79 11.47 0.13
C PHE A 9 15.86 10.37 0.10
N LEU A 10 15.62 9.25 -0.58
CA LEU A 10 16.60 8.17 -0.73
C LEU A 10 17.82 8.64 -1.55
N PHE A 11 17.59 9.37 -2.63
CA PHE A 11 18.66 9.92 -3.46
C PHE A 11 19.50 10.95 -2.69
N ALA A 12 18.86 11.88 -1.99
CA ALA A 12 19.55 12.85 -1.16
C ALA A 12 20.37 12.20 -0.03
N ALA A 13 19.82 11.17 0.62
CA ALA A 13 20.54 10.41 1.65
C ALA A 13 21.79 9.70 1.09
N LEU A 14 21.68 9.11 -0.11
CA LEU A 14 22.80 8.44 -0.79
C LEU A 14 23.91 9.44 -1.19
N VAL A 15 23.54 10.61 -1.72
CA VAL A 15 24.50 11.67 -2.08
C VAL A 15 25.24 12.18 -0.84
N LEU A 16 24.53 12.45 0.26
CA LEU A 16 25.14 12.89 1.51
C LEU A 16 26.04 11.83 2.15
N PHE A 17 25.66 10.55 2.04
CA PHE A 17 26.47 9.44 2.53
C PHE A 17 27.80 9.32 1.76
N LEU A 18 27.74 9.40 0.42
CA LEU A 18 28.95 9.38 -0.42
C LEU A 18 29.84 10.60 -0.17
N TRP A 19 29.25 11.77 0.03
CA TRP A 19 29.99 12.99 0.35
C TRP A 19 30.74 12.88 1.68
N GLY A 20 30.06 12.43 2.74
CA GLY A 20 30.68 12.23 4.06
C GLY A 20 31.77 11.14 4.07
N TRP A 21 31.63 10.11 3.23
CA TRP A 21 32.67 9.09 3.04
C TRP A 21 33.95 9.67 2.40
N ILE A 22 33.79 10.61 1.47
CA ILE A 22 34.91 11.26 0.78
C ILE A 22 35.62 12.27 1.68
N THR A 23 34.89 13.04 2.49
CA THR A 23 35.48 14.09 3.33
C THR A 23 35.99 13.60 4.68
N GLY A 24 35.61 12.39 5.12
CA GLY A 24 36.07 11.80 6.38
C GLY A 24 35.49 12.46 7.63
N ASP A 25 34.44 13.29 7.47
CA ASP A 25 33.82 14.02 8.56
C ASP A 25 32.89 13.13 9.40
N ALA A 26 32.78 13.42 10.70
CA ALA A 26 31.88 12.75 11.65
C ALA A 26 30.37 12.98 11.38
N LEU A 27 30.03 13.63 10.26
CA LEU A 27 28.67 13.89 9.79
C LEU A 27 27.92 12.63 9.33
N ILE A 28 28.53 11.45 9.43
CA ILE A 28 27.96 10.13 9.12
C ILE A 28 26.59 9.90 9.76
N PHE A 29 26.31 10.48 10.93
CA PHE A 29 25.00 10.34 11.59
C PHE A 29 23.82 10.94 10.81
N PHE A 30 24.04 12.01 10.05
CA PHE A 30 22.98 12.69 9.31
C PHE A 30 22.37 11.84 8.18
N PRO A 31 23.16 11.20 7.29
CA PRO A 31 22.60 10.30 6.28
C PRO A 31 21.90 9.08 6.89
N PHE A 32 22.36 8.56 8.04
CA PHE A 32 21.66 7.47 8.74
C PHE A 32 20.26 7.89 9.22
N LEU A 33 20.12 9.10 9.80
CA LEU A 33 18.82 9.64 10.20
C LEU A 33 17.88 9.82 9.00
N CYS A 34 18.39 10.35 7.88
CA CYS A 34 17.61 10.48 6.65
C CYS A 34 17.15 9.12 6.10
N LEU A 35 18.02 8.10 6.13
CA LEU A 35 17.70 6.77 5.64
C LEU A 35 16.63 6.11 6.52
N PHE A 36 16.75 6.26 7.84
CA PHE A 36 15.75 5.77 8.79
C PHE A 36 14.39 6.45 8.59
N ALA A 37 14.37 7.77 8.41
CA ALA A 37 13.15 8.52 8.10
C ALA A 37 12.52 8.10 6.78
N ALA A 38 13.33 7.86 5.74
CA ALA A 38 12.86 7.40 4.43
C ALA A 38 12.22 6.00 4.52
N VAL A 39 12.86 5.05 5.23
CA VAL A 39 12.32 3.70 5.45
C VAL A 39 11.04 3.75 6.28
N PHE A 40 10.99 4.59 7.32
CA PHE A 40 9.78 4.75 8.13
C PHE A 40 8.61 5.32 7.31
N LEU A 41 8.84 6.36 6.51
CA LEU A 41 7.82 6.90 5.63
C LEU A 41 7.38 5.90 4.57
N PHE A 42 8.32 5.13 4.00
CA PHE A 42 8.01 4.11 2.99
C PHE A 42 7.20 2.96 3.58
N THR A 43 7.52 2.50 4.79
CA THR A 43 6.75 1.44 5.47
C THR A 43 5.35 1.92 5.86
N VAL A 44 5.20 3.12 6.41
CA VAL A 44 3.87 3.70 6.71
C VAL A 44 3.07 3.91 5.43
N TYR A 45 3.69 4.37 4.34
CA TYR A 45 3.06 4.50 3.04
C TYR A 45 2.64 3.14 2.49
N ALA A 46 3.51 2.14 2.53
CA ALA A 46 3.21 0.77 2.10
C ALA A 46 2.03 0.21 2.89
N VAL A 47 1.95 0.43 4.20
CA VAL A 47 0.82 0.01 5.04
C VAL A 47 -0.47 0.79 4.75
N ARG A 48 -0.38 2.05 4.29
CA ARG A 48 -1.55 2.88 3.93
C ARG A 48 -2.08 2.59 2.52
N ILE A 49 -1.16 2.39 1.57
CA ILE A 49 -1.42 2.12 0.15
C ILE A 49 -1.85 0.69 -0.03
N ASN A 50 -1.08 -0.22 0.58
CA ASN A 50 -1.59 -1.53 0.83
C ASN A 50 -2.61 -1.43 1.97
N LYS A 51 -3.86 -1.11 1.60
CA LYS A 51 -4.95 -2.00 2.00
C LYS A 51 -4.55 -3.39 1.56
N GLU A 52 -3.64 -4.04 2.29
CA GLU A 52 -3.05 -5.30 1.88
C GLU A 52 -4.24 -6.20 1.61
N THR A 53 -4.37 -6.59 0.34
CA THR A 53 -5.21 -7.71 -0.02
C THR A 53 -4.56 -8.86 0.70
N ALA A 54 -5.01 -9.10 1.93
CA ALA A 54 -4.49 -10.16 2.79
C ALA A 54 -4.31 -11.39 1.91
N ILE A 55 -3.26 -12.18 2.10
CA ILE A 55 -2.93 -13.34 1.23
C ILE A 55 -4.19 -14.10 0.78
N ARG A 56 -5.16 -14.28 1.68
CA ARG A 56 -6.53 -14.74 1.39
C ARG A 56 -7.21 -14.12 0.15
N CYS A 57 -7.28 -12.80 0.02
CA CYS A 57 -7.83 -12.11 -1.15
C CYS A 57 -7.02 -12.36 -2.43
N ARG A 58 -5.70 -12.59 -2.34
CA ARG A 58 -4.87 -12.91 -3.51
C ARG A 58 -5.08 -14.36 -3.97
N VAL A 59 -5.33 -15.27 -3.03
CA VAL A 59 -5.62 -16.70 -3.26
C VAL A 59 -7.11 -16.95 -3.56
N GLY A 60 -7.93 -15.90 -3.69
CA GLY A 60 -9.35 -15.99 -4.05
C GLY A 60 -10.32 -16.24 -2.87
N TRP A 61 -9.81 -16.33 -1.64
CA TRP A 61 -10.57 -16.52 -0.40
C TRP A 61 -11.13 -15.19 0.13
N HIS A 62 -11.93 -14.54 -0.69
CA HIS A 62 -12.58 -13.27 -0.35
C HIS A 62 -13.73 -13.48 0.65
N SER A 63 -13.79 -12.65 1.69
CA SER A 63 -14.96 -12.56 2.56
C SER A 63 -15.96 -11.59 1.94
N PHE A 64 -16.87 -12.13 1.14
CA PHE A 64 -17.96 -11.41 0.52
C PHE A 64 -19.08 -11.13 1.54
N VAL A 65 -19.62 -9.92 1.51
CA VAL A 65 -20.79 -9.51 2.29
C VAL A 65 -21.88 -9.06 1.35
N HIS A 66 -23.11 -9.45 1.63
CA HIS A 66 -24.27 -8.99 0.89
C HIS A 66 -24.50 -7.50 1.15
N ILE A 67 -24.46 -6.69 0.09
CA ILE A 67 -24.67 -5.24 0.19
C ILE A 67 -26.07 -4.84 -0.24
N GLY A 68 -26.72 -5.63 -1.10
CA GLY A 68 -28.04 -5.31 -1.61
C GLY A 68 -28.41 -6.10 -2.85
N TRP A 69 -29.58 -5.77 -3.38
CA TRP A 69 -30.14 -6.32 -4.61
C TRP A 69 -29.84 -5.36 -5.76
N ASP A 70 -29.67 -5.90 -6.97
CA ASP A 70 -29.56 -5.05 -8.16
C ASP A 70 -30.91 -4.39 -8.46
N GLU A 71 -30.91 -3.07 -8.65
CA GLU A 71 -32.12 -2.30 -8.95
C GLU A 71 -32.73 -2.65 -10.31
N GLN A 72 -31.93 -3.19 -11.23
CA GLN A 72 -32.39 -3.59 -12.57
C GLN A 72 -32.90 -5.02 -12.62
N MET A 73 -32.40 -5.91 -11.76
CA MET A 73 -32.78 -7.31 -11.70
C MET A 73 -32.90 -7.77 -10.24
N ALA A 74 -34.12 -7.79 -9.71
CA ALA A 74 -34.42 -8.18 -8.33
C ALA A 74 -34.02 -9.64 -7.98
N SER A 75 -33.68 -10.46 -8.99
CA SER A 75 -33.15 -11.82 -8.82
C SER A 75 -31.63 -11.88 -8.66
N GLU A 76 -30.91 -10.76 -8.83
CA GLU A 76 -29.46 -10.66 -8.64
C GLU A 76 -29.11 -10.07 -7.26
N ALA A 77 -28.38 -10.86 -6.47
CA ALA A 77 -27.79 -10.41 -5.22
C ALA A 77 -26.37 -9.88 -5.48
N ILE A 78 -26.07 -8.70 -4.95
CA ILE A 78 -24.75 -8.07 -5.03
C ILE A 78 -23.98 -8.38 -3.75
N TYR A 79 -22.80 -8.98 -3.93
CA TYR A 79 -21.85 -9.26 -2.87
C TYR A 79 -20.56 -8.46 -3.08
N GLU A 80 -20.06 -7.79 -2.04
CA GLU A 80 -18.79 -7.05 -2.09
C GLU A 80 -17.82 -7.52 -1.01
N CYS A 81 -16.55 -7.64 -1.37
CA CYS A 81 -15.51 -7.93 -0.41
C CYS A 81 -15.15 -6.68 0.38
N ARG A 82 -15.33 -6.72 1.72
CA ARG A 82 -14.99 -5.61 2.64
C ARG A 82 -13.54 -5.12 2.57
N ARG A 83 -12.61 -5.91 2.01
CA ARG A 83 -11.18 -5.59 1.96
C ARG A 83 -10.72 -5.09 0.60
N CYS A 84 -11.01 -5.83 -0.47
CA CYS A 84 -10.56 -5.49 -1.82
C CYS A 84 -11.60 -4.76 -2.67
N GLY A 85 -12.84 -4.59 -2.19
CA GLY A 85 -13.92 -3.93 -2.94
C GLY A 85 -14.39 -4.71 -4.17
N LYS A 86 -13.93 -5.95 -4.37
CA LYS A 86 -14.34 -6.77 -5.50
C LYS A 86 -15.81 -7.12 -5.36
N ARG A 87 -16.60 -6.81 -6.39
CA ARG A 87 -18.03 -7.08 -6.47
C ARG A 87 -18.28 -8.37 -7.24
N LYS A 88 -19.22 -9.17 -6.77
CA LYS A 88 -19.72 -10.37 -7.43
C LYS A 88 -21.24 -10.30 -7.43
N LYS A 89 -21.84 -10.42 -8.62
CA LYS A 89 -23.28 -10.61 -8.77
C LYS A 89 -23.57 -12.10 -8.84
N VAL A 90 -24.58 -12.55 -8.10
CA VAL A 90 -24.99 -13.96 -8.09
C VAL A 90 -26.49 -14.01 -8.26
N MET A 91 -26.95 -14.76 -9.26
CA MET A 91 -28.37 -15.05 -9.45
C MET A 91 -28.83 -16.06 -8.40
N ARG A 92 -30.02 -15.85 -7.83
CA ARG A 92 -30.68 -16.89 -7.03
C ARG A 92 -31.04 -18.05 -7.97
N ALA A 93 -30.58 -19.26 -7.63
CA ALA A 93 -31.21 -20.47 -8.15
C ALA A 93 -32.59 -20.58 -7.50
N PHE A 94 -33.64 -20.65 -8.33
CA PHE A 94 -35.00 -20.97 -7.91
C PHE A 94 -35.13 -22.47 -7.67
#